data_AF-A0A8C6P2L2-F1
#
_entry.id   AF-A0A8C6P2L2-F1
#
_cell.length_a   1.000
_cell.length_b   1.000
_cell.length_c   1.000
_cell.angle_alpha   90.00
_cell.angle_beta   90.00
_cell.angle_gamma   90.00
#
_symmetry.space_group_name_H-M   'P 1'
#
loop_
_entity.id
_entity.type
_entity.pdbx_description
1 polymer ?
#
loop_
_entity_poly.entity_id
_entity_poly.type
_entity_poly.pdbx_seq_one_letter_code
_entity_poly.pdbx_strand_id
1 'polypeptide(L)'
;HPESPQGEFLNRDSMKNGMKAESAASDDELTSDILSHYSSASETTSVMEEGTGSEQVDEQTVQEETEDKLKQCIDNLMDKSAKTRLAALESLRQAFSSRVLYDFLTERRLTVSDCLERSLKKGGGEEQAAAATVFALLCIQLEGGDEAEEGFRMLRPILTSILIDNGASATARQSCARALGMCCYVSTAEEGEDLVKSLALLESVFMSSYPNKEGALPSPKPGSAGLHSAALQAWSLLVTLCPASRLTVLLDLHLSKLQACLQSSDVNYRIAVGETIALLVELRRNLDEIDNSQSLCECLKSLATDSNKHRAKNDRRKQRSIFREVLRYIENNDFTEETIRFGVEKVYIDSWMRRRIYDAFKEILESGVRHHLQFNPLLRDIFGLGAPLILDATIKGNKISRFEKHLFNSAAFKARTKQRNKVRDKRADVM
;
A
#
# COMPACT_ATOMS: atom_id res chain seq x y z
N HIS A 1 -48.70 59.47 -18.31
CA HIS A 1 -49.90 59.68 -19.15
C HIS A 1 -50.22 58.38 -19.86
N PRO A 2 -51.48 57.92 -19.83
CA PRO A 2 -51.76 56.62 -19.25
C PRO A 2 -52.23 55.57 -20.25
N GLU A 3 -51.89 54.33 -19.95
CA GLU A 3 -52.66 53.14 -20.33
C GLU A 3 -53.54 52.71 -19.16
N SER A 4 -54.71 52.17 -19.48
CA SER A 4 -55.67 51.47 -18.63
C SER A 4 -56.59 50.70 -19.58
N PRO A 5 -57.40 49.73 -19.12
CA PRO A 5 -57.21 48.76 -18.03
C PRO A 5 -57.56 47.33 -18.54
N GLN A 6 -57.50 46.25 -17.76
CA GLN A 6 -58.59 45.80 -16.86
C GLN A 6 -58.08 44.64 -16.00
N GLY A 7 -58.51 44.63 -14.74
CA GLY A 7 -58.15 43.61 -13.76
C GLY A 7 -59.32 42.73 -13.33
N GLU A 8 -59.03 41.83 -12.41
CA GLU A 8 -59.96 41.30 -11.42
C GLU A 8 -59.14 40.78 -10.22
N PHE A 9 -59.55 41.16 -9.01
CA PHE A 9 -58.92 40.85 -7.73
C PHE A 9 -59.74 39.79 -6.99
N LEU A 10 -59.09 38.74 -6.47
CA LEU A 10 -59.56 38.02 -5.28
C LEU A 10 -58.36 37.70 -4.36
N ASN A 11 -58.55 38.07 -3.10
CA ASN A 11 -57.55 38.23 -2.05
C ASN A 11 -57.30 36.90 -1.31
N ARG A 12 -56.03 36.60 -0.97
CA ARG A 12 -55.64 35.42 -0.18
C ARG A 12 -54.43 35.76 0.71
N ASP A 13 -54.69 35.95 1.99
CA ASP A 13 -53.73 36.07 3.10
C ASP A 13 -54.16 35.04 4.17
N SER A 14 -53.36 34.44 5.03
CA SER A 14 -51.92 34.44 5.31
C SER A 14 -51.70 33.34 6.38
N MET A 15 -50.51 32.70 6.40
CA MET A 15 -49.76 32.20 7.58
C MET A 15 -48.79 31.07 7.18
N LYS A 16 -47.49 31.35 7.33
CA LYS A 16 -46.35 30.47 7.00
C LYS A 16 -45.76 29.84 8.27
N ASN A 17 -45.62 28.51 8.19
CA ASN A 17 -44.60 27.59 8.72
C ASN A 17 -43.71 28.01 9.91
N GLY A 18 -43.90 27.29 11.01
CA GLY A 18 -42.94 27.16 12.11
C GLY A 18 -41.83 26.14 11.85
N MET A 19 -40.68 26.42 12.45
CA MET A 19 -39.37 25.77 12.33
C MET A 19 -39.35 24.28 12.70
N LYS A 20 -38.62 23.47 11.92
CA LYS A 20 -38.07 22.18 12.37
C LYS A 20 -36.61 22.39 12.75
N ALA A 21 -36.29 22.15 14.03
CA ALA A 21 -34.93 22.05 14.53
C ALA A 21 -34.27 20.79 13.97
N GLU A 22 -33.20 20.95 13.20
CA GLU A 22 -32.31 19.86 12.81
C GLU A 22 -31.38 19.55 13.98
N SER A 23 -31.59 18.39 14.60
CA SER A 23 -30.70 17.84 15.62
C SER A 23 -29.34 17.49 14.99
N ALA A 24 -28.27 18.07 15.49
CA ALA A 24 -26.90 17.71 15.17
C ALA A 24 -26.62 16.24 15.58
N ALA A 25 -26.68 15.32 14.62
CA ALA A 25 -26.25 13.95 14.81
C ALA A 25 -24.72 13.94 15.00
N SER A 26 -24.22 13.57 16.19
CA SER A 26 -22.77 13.54 16.42
C SER A 26 -22.13 12.37 15.68
N ASP A 27 -21.15 12.74 14.86
CA ASP A 27 -20.38 11.96 13.86
C ASP A 27 -19.48 10.85 14.43
N ASP A 28 -19.44 10.69 15.75
CA ASP A 28 -18.52 9.77 16.44
C ASP A 28 -18.87 8.29 16.28
N GLU A 29 -20.09 7.96 15.85
CA GLU A 29 -20.51 6.56 15.70
C GLU A 29 -20.29 6.00 14.29
N LEU A 30 -19.95 6.85 13.31
CA LEU A 30 -19.73 6.43 11.91
C LEU A 30 -18.24 6.17 11.58
N THR A 31 -17.33 6.50 12.51
CA THR A 31 -15.88 6.29 12.34
C THR A 31 -15.44 4.86 12.70
N SER A 32 -16.17 4.15 13.56
CA SER A 32 -15.84 2.77 13.96
C SER A 32 -15.99 1.77 12.81
N ASP A 33 -16.89 2.04 11.87
CA ASP A 33 -17.26 1.09 10.82
C ASP A 33 -16.30 1.13 9.62
N ILE A 34 -15.30 2.01 9.61
CA ILE A 34 -14.32 2.14 8.51
C ILE A 34 -12.98 1.49 8.87
N LEU A 35 -12.58 1.51 10.14
CA LEU A 35 -11.38 0.79 10.59
C LEU A 35 -11.52 -0.74 10.46
N SER A 36 -12.74 -1.24 10.30
CA SER A 36 -13.04 -2.67 10.12
C SER A 36 -13.02 -3.18 8.67
N HIS A 37 -12.66 -2.37 7.67
CA HIS A 37 -12.82 -2.76 6.25
C HIS A 37 -11.54 -3.09 5.45
N TYR A 38 -10.41 -3.38 6.09
CA TYR A 38 -9.28 -4.08 5.44
C TYR A 38 -9.14 -5.57 5.82
N SER A 39 -10.16 -6.15 6.47
CA SER A 39 -10.34 -7.59 6.50
C SER A 39 -11.64 -7.95 5.81
N SER A 40 -11.58 -8.11 4.49
CA SER A 40 -12.52 -8.98 3.77
C SER A 40 -12.27 -10.40 4.26
N ALA A 41 -12.86 -10.75 5.41
CA ALA A 41 -13.04 -12.12 5.83
C ALA A 41 -14.11 -12.73 4.91
N SER A 42 -13.69 -13.33 3.80
CA SER A 42 -14.48 -14.38 3.17
C SER A 42 -14.12 -15.69 3.89
N GLU A 43 -14.64 -15.87 5.11
CA GLU A 43 -14.77 -17.21 5.68
C GLU A 43 -15.95 -17.92 4.98
N THR A 44 -15.76 -18.27 3.71
CA THR A 44 -16.48 -19.40 3.11
C THR A 44 -15.61 -20.63 3.29
N THR A 45 -15.41 -21.06 4.54
CA THR A 45 -15.13 -22.47 4.79
C THR A 45 -16.39 -23.23 4.44
N SER A 46 -16.50 -23.68 3.19
CA SER A 46 -17.41 -24.75 2.84
C SER A 46 -17.06 -25.93 3.73
N VAL A 47 -18.01 -26.29 4.59
CA VAL A 47 -17.93 -27.48 5.45
C VAL A 47 -17.92 -28.66 4.50
N MET A 48 -16.73 -29.18 4.17
CA MET A 48 -16.63 -30.52 3.58
C MET A 48 -16.87 -31.49 4.73
N GLU A 49 -18.05 -32.09 4.71
CA GLU A 49 -18.39 -33.24 5.53
C GLU A 49 -17.37 -34.34 5.23
N GLU A 50 -16.72 -34.83 6.29
CA GLU A 50 -15.60 -35.77 6.23
C GLU A 50 -16.12 -37.14 5.77
N GLY A 51 -16.22 -37.31 4.46
CA GLY A 51 -16.34 -38.61 3.82
C GLY A 51 -15.02 -39.34 3.97
N THR A 52 -15.02 -40.41 4.75
CA THR A 52 -13.93 -41.37 4.91
C THR A 52 -13.34 -41.78 3.56
N GLY A 53 -12.11 -41.35 3.28
CA GLY A 53 -11.33 -41.78 2.12
C GLY A 53 -10.75 -40.64 1.28
N SER A 54 -9.94 -39.75 1.88
CA SER A 54 -9.05 -38.90 1.09
C SER A 54 -7.70 -39.60 0.97
N GLU A 55 -7.37 -40.08 -0.22
CA GLU A 55 -6.03 -40.52 -0.58
C GLU A 55 -5.03 -39.45 -0.14
N GLN A 56 -3.97 -39.86 0.56
CA GLN A 56 -2.84 -38.98 0.84
C GLN A 56 -2.22 -38.63 -0.51
N VAL A 57 -2.57 -37.46 -1.04
CA VAL A 57 -1.91 -36.89 -2.21
C VAL A 57 -0.43 -36.74 -1.82
N ASP A 58 0.45 -37.40 -2.57
CA ASP A 58 1.89 -37.39 -2.33
C ASP A 58 2.40 -35.94 -2.50
N GLU A 59 2.71 -35.26 -1.39
CA GLU A 59 3.13 -33.86 -1.37
C GLU A 59 4.35 -33.62 -2.27
N GLN A 60 5.20 -34.65 -2.43
CA GLN A 60 6.37 -34.60 -3.30
C GLN A 60 5.97 -34.52 -4.79
N THR A 61 4.97 -35.32 -5.22
CA THR A 61 4.48 -35.27 -6.62
C THR A 61 3.85 -33.92 -6.97
N VAL A 62 3.13 -33.30 -6.04
CA VAL A 62 2.52 -31.97 -6.24
C VAL A 62 3.57 -30.87 -6.35
N GLN A 63 4.66 -31.00 -5.59
CA GLN A 63 5.80 -30.10 -5.68
C GLN A 63 6.50 -30.23 -7.05
N GLU A 64 6.80 -31.45 -7.49
CA GLU A 64 7.41 -31.70 -8.81
C GLU A 64 6.54 -31.17 -9.96
N GLU A 65 5.23 -31.44 -9.93
CA GLU A 65 4.30 -30.90 -10.93
C GLU A 65 4.25 -29.37 -10.93
N THR A 66 4.40 -28.75 -9.76
CA THR A 66 4.48 -27.28 -9.66
C THR A 66 5.76 -26.79 -10.34
N GLU A 67 6.90 -27.39 -10.00
CA GLU A 67 8.19 -26.97 -10.55
C GLU A 67 8.24 -27.14 -12.06
N ASP A 68 7.66 -28.21 -12.61
CA ASP A 68 7.59 -28.42 -14.06
C ASP A 68 6.72 -27.36 -14.75
N LYS A 69 5.61 -26.94 -14.13
CA LYS A 69 4.82 -25.80 -14.61
C LYS A 69 5.63 -24.50 -14.59
N LEU A 70 6.47 -24.28 -13.57
CA LEU A 70 7.33 -23.11 -13.48
C LEU A 70 8.44 -23.13 -14.54
N LYS A 71 9.09 -24.28 -14.76
CA LYS A 71 10.09 -24.47 -15.83
C LYS A 71 9.48 -24.14 -17.19
N GLN A 72 8.28 -24.66 -17.47
CA GLN A 72 7.56 -24.35 -18.70
C GLN A 72 7.24 -22.85 -18.84
N CYS A 73 6.90 -22.16 -17.75
CA CYS A 73 6.71 -20.71 -17.77
C CYS A 73 8.02 -19.98 -18.10
N ILE A 74 9.16 -20.40 -17.54
CA ILE A 74 10.48 -19.82 -17.84
C ILE A 74 10.82 -20.01 -19.33
N ASP A 75 10.59 -21.20 -19.90
CA ASP A 75 10.81 -21.45 -21.32
C ASP A 75 9.92 -20.55 -22.20
N ASN A 76 8.66 -20.38 -21.79
CA ASN A 76 7.69 -19.53 -22.50
C ASN A 76 8.05 -18.04 -22.50
N LEU A 77 8.98 -17.58 -21.64
CA LEU A 77 9.52 -16.21 -21.70
C LEU A 77 10.32 -15.95 -22.98
N MET A 78 10.78 -17.00 -23.66
CA MET A 78 11.54 -16.89 -24.90
C MET A 78 10.69 -17.16 -26.15
N ASP A 79 9.38 -17.33 -25.98
CA ASP A 79 8.46 -17.60 -27.07
C ASP A 79 8.36 -16.43 -28.07
N LYS A 80 8.13 -16.75 -29.34
CA LYS A 80 8.00 -15.76 -30.42
C LYS A 80 6.76 -14.87 -30.22
N SER A 81 5.70 -15.39 -29.61
CA SER A 81 4.46 -14.69 -29.33
C SER A 81 4.56 -13.81 -28.08
N ALA A 82 4.34 -12.50 -28.23
CA ALA A 82 4.29 -11.57 -27.10
C ALA A 82 3.19 -11.93 -26.10
N LYS A 83 2.06 -12.47 -26.57
CA LYS A 83 0.96 -12.92 -25.71
C LYS A 83 1.38 -14.09 -24.81
N THR A 84 2.16 -15.03 -25.37
CA THR A 84 2.66 -16.19 -24.62
C THR A 84 3.67 -15.76 -23.57
N ARG A 85 4.61 -14.87 -23.93
CA ARG A 85 5.57 -14.30 -22.98
C ARG A 85 4.90 -13.55 -21.84
N LEU A 86 3.91 -12.71 -22.15
CA LEU A 86 3.17 -11.97 -21.12
C LEU A 86 2.40 -12.90 -20.18
N ALA A 87 1.73 -13.93 -20.70
CA ALA A 87 1.04 -14.92 -19.88
C ALA A 87 2.00 -15.70 -18.96
N ALA A 88 3.20 -15.99 -19.45
CA ALA A 88 4.25 -16.61 -18.65
C ALA A 88 4.76 -15.69 -17.54
N LEU A 89 5.01 -14.41 -17.82
CA LEU A 89 5.38 -13.42 -16.81
C LEU A 89 4.32 -13.29 -15.72
N GLU A 90 3.03 -13.21 -16.08
CA GLU A 90 1.94 -13.15 -15.10
C GLU A 90 1.84 -14.43 -14.25
N SER A 91 2.10 -15.59 -14.85
CA SER A 91 2.12 -16.87 -14.13
C SER A 91 3.28 -16.93 -13.14
N LEU A 92 4.47 -16.48 -13.54
CA LEU A 92 5.63 -16.36 -12.65
C LEU A 92 5.39 -15.34 -11.53
N ARG A 93 4.81 -14.19 -11.85
CA ARG A 93 4.44 -13.14 -10.89
C ARG A 93 3.52 -13.70 -9.81
N GLN A 94 2.48 -14.44 -10.20
CA GLN A 94 1.55 -15.09 -9.28
C GLN A 94 2.24 -16.18 -8.45
N ALA A 95 3.12 -16.98 -9.05
CA ALA A 95 3.81 -18.04 -8.33
C ALA A 95 4.78 -17.46 -7.28
N PHE A 96 5.61 -16.49 -7.67
CA PHE A 96 6.64 -15.91 -6.81
C PHE A 96 6.05 -15.04 -5.71
N SER A 97 4.84 -14.50 -5.90
CA SER A 97 4.16 -13.72 -4.86
C SER A 97 3.46 -14.59 -3.82
N SER A 98 3.01 -15.81 -4.20
CA SER A 98 2.16 -16.66 -3.36
C SER A 98 2.87 -17.83 -2.68
N ARG A 99 4.13 -18.10 -3.02
CA ARG A 99 4.93 -19.22 -2.51
C ARG A 99 6.35 -18.78 -2.25
N VAL A 100 7.03 -19.38 -1.27
CA VAL A 100 8.49 -19.24 -1.10
C VAL A 100 9.18 -20.31 -1.95
N LEU A 101 10.06 -19.88 -2.86
CA LEU A 101 10.65 -20.71 -3.93
C LEU A 101 12.18 -20.60 -3.99
N TYR A 102 12.83 -20.36 -2.84
CA TYR A 102 14.27 -20.09 -2.74
C TYR A 102 15.13 -21.14 -3.48
N ASP A 103 14.97 -22.43 -3.15
CA ASP A 103 15.78 -23.51 -3.73
C ASP A 103 15.62 -23.58 -5.25
N PHE A 104 14.38 -23.56 -5.73
CA PHE A 104 14.06 -23.60 -7.16
C PHE A 104 14.69 -22.43 -7.94
N LEU A 105 14.66 -21.22 -7.35
CA LEU A 105 15.11 -19.99 -8.00
C LEU A 105 16.61 -19.81 -7.94
N THR A 106 17.26 -20.23 -6.86
CA THR A 106 18.72 -20.13 -6.70
C THR A 106 19.45 -20.84 -7.85
N GLU A 107 18.98 -22.02 -8.25
CA GLU A 107 19.55 -22.79 -9.37
C GLU A 107 19.29 -22.15 -10.75
N ARG A 108 18.28 -21.29 -10.88
CA ARG A 108 17.76 -20.77 -12.16
C ARG A 108 17.88 -19.25 -12.30
N ARG A 109 18.43 -18.57 -11.31
CA ARG A 109 18.47 -17.11 -11.20
C ARG A 109 19.06 -16.42 -12.44
N LEU A 110 20.09 -17.01 -13.06
CA LEU A 110 20.74 -16.45 -14.24
C LEU A 110 19.81 -16.55 -15.45
N THR A 111 19.23 -17.73 -15.72
CA THR A 111 18.28 -17.93 -16.81
C THR A 111 17.05 -17.04 -16.66
N VAL A 112 16.49 -16.95 -15.45
CA VAL A 112 15.34 -16.08 -15.17
C VAL A 112 15.73 -14.62 -15.38
N SER A 113 16.88 -14.18 -14.85
CA SER A 113 17.37 -12.80 -15.05
C SER A 113 17.58 -12.45 -16.52
N ASP A 114 18.19 -13.33 -17.31
CA ASP A 114 18.40 -13.12 -18.76
C ASP A 114 17.08 -12.97 -19.52
N CYS A 115 16.09 -13.81 -19.20
CA CYS A 115 14.75 -13.73 -19.78
C CYS A 115 14.06 -12.41 -19.41
N LEU A 116 14.14 -12.00 -18.14
CA LEU A 116 13.57 -10.73 -17.67
C LEU A 116 14.27 -9.53 -18.30
N GLU A 117 15.60 -9.57 -18.44
CA GLU A 117 16.39 -8.55 -19.13
C GLU A 117 15.89 -8.36 -20.56
N ARG A 118 15.66 -9.47 -21.28
CA ARG A 118 15.13 -9.44 -22.64
C ARG A 118 13.72 -8.85 -22.70
N SER A 119 12.82 -9.25 -21.81
CA SER A 119 11.47 -8.71 -21.73
C SER A 119 11.46 -7.22 -21.41
N LEU A 120 12.37 -6.75 -20.54
CA LEU A 120 12.53 -5.32 -20.27
C LEU A 120 13.06 -4.54 -21.48
N LYS A 121 14.06 -5.08 -22.18
CA LYS A 121 14.69 -4.41 -23.33
C LYS A 121 13.83 -4.41 -24.60
N LYS A 122 13.07 -5.49 -24.85
CA LYS A 122 12.40 -5.73 -26.14
C LYS A 122 10.88 -5.90 -26.03
N GLY A 123 10.34 -6.05 -24.83
CA GLY A 123 8.91 -6.22 -24.61
C GLY A 123 8.11 -4.93 -24.77
N GLY A 124 6.80 -5.06 -24.97
CA GLY A 124 5.87 -3.93 -24.91
C GLY A 124 5.63 -3.46 -23.47
N GLY A 125 4.89 -2.37 -23.28
CA GLY A 125 4.72 -1.74 -21.96
C GLY A 125 4.14 -2.65 -20.87
N GLU A 126 3.22 -3.56 -21.20
CA GLU A 126 2.69 -4.56 -20.25
C GLU A 126 3.73 -5.63 -19.91
N GLU A 127 4.48 -6.11 -20.90
CA GLU A 127 5.56 -7.09 -20.74
C GLU A 127 6.70 -6.50 -19.87
N GLN A 128 7.08 -5.26 -20.12
CA GLN A 128 8.06 -4.53 -19.30
C GLN A 128 7.59 -4.35 -17.85
N ALA A 129 6.31 -4.01 -17.65
CA ALA A 129 5.73 -3.84 -16.32
C ALA A 129 5.73 -5.16 -15.53
N ALA A 130 5.29 -6.25 -16.16
CA ALA A 130 5.28 -7.57 -15.56
C ALA A 130 6.73 -8.04 -15.26
N ALA A 131 7.65 -7.89 -16.20
CA ALA A 131 9.06 -8.26 -16.02
C ALA A 131 9.73 -7.50 -14.87
N ALA A 132 9.50 -6.18 -14.74
CA ALA A 132 10.02 -5.40 -13.62
C ALA A 132 9.49 -5.92 -12.27
N THR A 133 8.22 -6.31 -12.21
CA THR A 133 7.58 -6.85 -10.99
C THR A 133 8.12 -8.25 -10.65
N VAL A 134 8.23 -9.14 -11.64
CA VAL A 134 8.80 -10.49 -11.46
C VAL A 134 10.26 -10.39 -11.00
N PHE A 135 11.01 -9.40 -11.51
CA PHE A 135 12.38 -9.17 -11.07
C PHE A 135 12.45 -8.72 -9.60
N ALA A 136 11.58 -7.81 -9.16
CA ALA A 136 11.50 -7.43 -7.75
C ALA A 136 11.14 -8.63 -6.85
N LEU A 137 10.21 -9.47 -7.29
CA LEU A 137 9.87 -10.72 -6.61
C LEU A 137 11.06 -11.69 -6.53
N LEU A 138 11.85 -11.81 -7.60
CA LEU A 138 13.07 -12.62 -7.60
C LEU A 138 14.07 -12.12 -6.55
N CYS A 139 14.32 -10.81 -6.45
CA CYS A 139 15.22 -10.26 -5.43
C CYS A 139 14.71 -10.52 -4.00
N ILE A 140 13.40 -10.43 -3.75
CA ILE A 140 12.80 -10.77 -2.45
C ILE A 140 12.96 -12.26 -2.12
N GLN A 141 12.83 -13.13 -3.13
CA GLN A 141 12.95 -14.58 -2.97
C GLN A 141 14.39 -15.02 -2.72
N LEU A 142 15.37 -14.32 -3.31
CA LEU A 142 16.81 -14.56 -3.10
C LEU A 142 17.34 -13.88 -1.82
N GLU A 143 16.43 -13.43 -0.95
CA GLU A 143 16.72 -12.92 0.40
C GLU A 143 17.69 -11.72 0.46
N GLY A 144 17.86 -10.98 -0.64
CA GLY A 144 18.79 -9.86 -0.67
C GLY A 144 20.26 -10.25 -0.58
N GLY A 145 20.60 -11.54 -0.78
CA GLY A 145 21.99 -12.01 -0.81
C GLY A 145 22.78 -11.55 -2.04
N ASP A 146 24.04 -11.96 -2.11
CA ASP A 146 24.99 -11.62 -3.19
C ASP A 146 24.40 -11.87 -4.59
N GLU A 147 23.62 -12.94 -4.74
CA GLU A 147 22.93 -13.29 -5.98
C GLU A 147 21.86 -12.26 -6.40
N ALA A 148 21.11 -11.73 -5.43
CA ALA A 148 20.11 -10.70 -5.67
C ALA A 148 20.79 -9.36 -6.03
N GLU A 149 21.89 -9.04 -5.36
CA GLU A 149 22.69 -7.84 -5.62
C GLU A 149 23.31 -7.89 -7.03
N GLU A 150 23.90 -9.02 -7.43
CA GLU A 150 24.45 -9.24 -8.77
C GLU A 150 23.37 -9.02 -9.84
N GLY A 151 22.20 -9.65 -9.66
CA GLY A 151 21.05 -9.46 -10.54
C GLY A 151 20.61 -8.00 -10.62
N PHE A 152 20.51 -7.32 -9.48
CA PHE A 152 20.10 -5.92 -9.43
C PHE A 152 21.10 -5.02 -10.15
N ARG A 153 22.40 -5.23 -9.95
CA ARG A 153 23.46 -4.48 -10.64
C ARG A 153 23.34 -4.59 -12.16
N MET A 154 22.98 -5.78 -12.66
CA MET A 154 22.78 -6.02 -14.11
C MET A 154 21.51 -5.35 -14.67
N LEU A 155 20.37 -5.47 -13.98
CA LEU A 155 19.09 -5.00 -14.52
C LEU A 155 18.78 -3.52 -14.19
N ARG A 156 19.43 -2.94 -13.18
CA ARG A 156 19.21 -1.56 -12.76
C ARG A 156 19.37 -0.51 -13.87
N PRO A 157 20.40 -0.56 -14.75
CA PRO A 157 20.51 0.40 -15.86
C PRO A 157 19.30 0.37 -16.78
N ILE A 158 18.69 -0.80 -16.98
CA ILE A 158 17.52 -1.00 -17.85
C ILE A 158 16.27 -0.43 -17.19
N LEU A 159 16.04 -0.77 -15.91
CA LEU A 159 14.95 -0.19 -15.10
C LEU A 159 15.03 1.33 -15.08
N THR A 160 16.24 1.86 -14.90
CA THR A 160 16.54 3.30 -14.90
C THR A 160 16.18 3.92 -16.24
N SER A 161 16.64 3.33 -17.35
CA SER A 161 16.37 3.82 -18.70
C SER A 161 14.87 3.87 -19.00
N ILE A 162 14.12 2.82 -18.63
CA ILE A 162 12.67 2.78 -18.86
C ILE A 162 11.97 3.84 -18.00
N LEU A 163 12.34 3.96 -16.71
CA LEU A 163 11.72 4.91 -15.77
C LEU A 163 11.77 6.36 -16.26
N ILE A 164 12.89 6.79 -16.83
CA ILE A 164 13.08 8.18 -17.29
C ILE A 164 12.69 8.42 -18.74
N ASP A 165 12.44 7.37 -19.52
CA ASP A 165 12.00 7.50 -20.91
C ASP A 165 10.56 8.03 -20.97
N ASN A 166 10.39 9.22 -21.53
CA ASN A 166 9.07 9.83 -21.70
C ASN A 166 8.24 9.18 -22.82
N GLY A 167 8.86 8.39 -23.71
CA GLY A 167 8.19 7.57 -24.71
C GLY A 167 7.70 6.22 -24.17
N ALA A 168 8.23 5.75 -23.05
CA ALA A 168 7.84 4.48 -22.44
C ALA A 168 6.42 4.53 -21.84
N SER A 169 5.78 3.36 -21.77
CA SER A 169 4.45 3.22 -21.17
C SER A 169 4.43 3.72 -19.72
N ALA A 170 3.38 4.44 -19.33
CA ALA A 170 3.18 4.87 -17.96
C ALA A 170 3.15 3.70 -16.96
N THR A 171 2.63 2.54 -17.34
CA THR A 171 2.59 1.33 -16.50
C THR A 171 3.98 0.70 -16.33
N ALA A 172 4.77 0.66 -17.41
CA ALA A 172 6.14 0.18 -17.39
C ALA A 172 7.00 1.05 -16.48
N ARG A 173 6.90 2.38 -16.63
CA ARG A 173 7.62 3.36 -15.80
C ARG A 173 7.26 3.24 -14.32
N GLN A 174 5.98 3.12 -14.00
CA GLN A 174 5.50 2.91 -12.63
C GLN A 174 6.06 1.62 -12.01
N SER A 175 6.04 0.53 -12.77
CA SER A 175 6.56 -0.77 -12.29
C SER A 175 8.08 -0.73 -12.13
N CYS A 176 8.80 -0.05 -13.02
CA CYS A 176 10.24 0.17 -12.89
C CYS A 176 10.59 1.03 -11.66
N ALA A 177 9.79 2.05 -11.33
CA ALA A 177 9.99 2.83 -10.11
C ALA A 177 9.86 1.96 -8.85
N ARG A 178 8.79 1.14 -8.77
CA ARG A 178 8.57 0.21 -7.65
C ARG A 178 9.66 -0.85 -7.57
N ALA A 179 10.02 -1.46 -8.70
CA ALA A 179 11.06 -2.47 -8.76
C ALA A 179 12.42 -1.91 -8.35
N LEU A 180 12.79 -0.72 -8.85
CA LEU A 180 14.02 -0.05 -8.45
C LEU A 180 14.06 0.21 -6.94
N GLY A 181 12.98 0.74 -6.36
CA GLY A 181 12.89 0.99 -4.92
C GLY A 181 12.98 -0.30 -4.10
N MET A 182 12.22 -1.33 -4.49
CA MET A 182 12.20 -2.62 -3.79
C MET A 182 13.54 -3.35 -3.90
N CYS A 183 14.08 -3.51 -5.11
CA CYS A 183 15.37 -4.17 -5.32
C CYS A 183 16.49 -3.44 -4.60
N CYS A 184 16.51 -2.10 -4.63
CA CYS A 184 17.48 -1.31 -3.89
C CYS A 184 17.30 -1.43 -2.38
N TYR A 185 16.08 -1.62 -1.87
CA TYR A 185 15.81 -1.81 -0.44
C TYR A 185 16.30 -3.18 0.04
N VAL A 186 15.99 -4.25 -0.70
CA VAL A 186 16.33 -5.63 -0.28
C VAL A 186 17.75 -6.06 -0.65
N SER A 187 18.35 -5.47 -1.69
CA SER A 187 19.69 -5.85 -2.19
C SER A 187 20.72 -4.77 -1.85
N THR A 188 20.62 -4.16 -0.66
CA THR A 188 21.50 -3.05 -0.28
C THR A 188 22.94 -3.53 -0.08
N ALA A 189 23.84 -3.02 -0.91
CA ALA A 189 25.28 -3.16 -0.73
C ALA A 189 25.77 -2.36 0.50
N GLU A 190 26.82 -2.85 1.15
CA GLU A 190 27.45 -2.23 2.33
C GLU A 190 27.93 -0.77 2.08
N GLU A 191 28.11 -0.36 0.82
CA GLU A 191 28.76 0.91 0.45
C GLU A 191 27.80 2.08 0.15
N GLY A 192 26.48 1.88 0.14
CA GLY A 192 25.47 2.95 0.06
C GLY A 192 25.42 3.81 -1.22
N GLU A 193 26.34 3.64 -2.17
CA GLU A 193 26.37 4.41 -3.43
C GLU A 193 25.11 4.17 -4.27
N ASP A 194 24.67 2.91 -4.30
CA ASP A 194 23.49 2.50 -5.05
C ASP A 194 22.20 3.07 -4.45
N LEU A 195 22.12 3.18 -3.13
CA LEU A 195 21.03 3.87 -2.45
C LEU A 195 20.93 5.34 -2.91
N VAL A 196 22.05 6.08 -2.89
CA VAL A 196 22.08 7.49 -3.26
C VAL A 196 21.68 7.72 -4.73
N LYS A 197 22.22 6.90 -5.63
CA LYS A 197 21.87 6.95 -7.07
C LYS A 197 20.38 6.66 -7.30
N SER A 198 19.80 5.69 -6.58
CA SER A 198 18.37 5.35 -6.70
C SER A 198 17.47 6.45 -6.14
N LEU A 199 17.84 7.05 -5.00
CA LEU A 199 17.14 8.21 -4.44
C LEU A 199 17.11 9.38 -5.43
N ALA A 200 18.28 9.78 -5.95
CA ALA A 200 18.38 10.89 -6.91
C ALA A 200 17.57 10.64 -8.19
N LEU A 201 17.55 9.40 -8.67
CA LEU A 201 16.77 9.02 -9.84
C LEU A 201 15.26 9.16 -9.58
N LEU A 202 14.77 8.62 -8.47
CA LEU A 202 13.35 8.70 -8.10
C LEU A 202 12.93 10.16 -7.84
N GLU A 203 13.79 10.95 -7.19
CA GLU A 203 13.64 12.40 -7.03
C GLU A 203 13.44 13.09 -8.38
N SER A 204 14.28 12.81 -9.37
CA SER A 204 14.16 13.42 -10.70
C SER A 204 12.80 13.18 -11.36
N VAL A 205 12.12 12.09 -11.02
CA VAL A 205 10.80 11.74 -11.55
C VAL A 205 9.71 12.53 -10.83
N PHE A 206 9.59 12.39 -9.50
CA PHE A 206 8.47 13.03 -8.79
C PHE A 206 8.67 14.53 -8.61
N MET A 207 9.90 15.07 -8.60
CA MET A 207 10.14 16.51 -8.48
C MET A 207 9.59 17.31 -9.66
N SER A 208 9.29 16.65 -10.79
CA SER A 208 8.57 17.28 -11.89
C SER A 208 7.12 17.66 -11.56
N SER A 209 6.58 17.18 -10.44
CA SER A 209 5.27 17.58 -9.88
C SER A 209 5.33 18.78 -8.95
N TYR A 210 6.54 19.23 -8.59
CA TYR A 210 6.72 20.29 -7.59
C TYR A 210 6.28 21.65 -8.12
N PRO A 211 5.90 22.57 -7.22
CA PRO A 211 5.57 23.93 -7.60
C PRO A 211 6.71 24.59 -8.37
N ASN A 212 6.37 25.40 -9.37
CA ASN A 212 7.33 26.26 -10.04
C ASN A 212 7.80 27.41 -9.10
N LYS A 213 8.67 28.31 -9.60
CA LYS A 213 9.17 29.46 -8.83
C LYS A 213 8.07 30.42 -8.34
N GLU A 214 6.90 30.39 -8.96
CA GLU A 214 5.73 31.22 -8.61
C GLU A 214 4.80 30.50 -7.62
N GLY A 215 5.14 29.28 -7.19
CA GLY A 215 4.33 28.48 -6.27
C GLY A 215 3.16 27.74 -6.93
N ALA A 216 3.03 27.80 -8.26
CA ALA A 216 1.97 27.11 -8.98
C ALA A 216 2.35 25.64 -9.27
N LEU A 217 1.43 24.71 -9.00
CA LEU A 217 1.60 23.30 -9.34
C LEU A 217 1.53 23.10 -10.87
N PRO A 218 2.35 22.18 -11.43
CA PRO A 218 2.28 21.82 -12.84
C PRO A 218 0.91 21.25 -13.23
N SER A 219 0.52 21.46 -14.49
CA SER A 219 -0.69 20.84 -15.02
C SER A 219 -0.50 19.31 -15.11
N PRO A 220 -1.47 18.51 -14.63
CA PRO A 220 -1.34 17.06 -14.62
C PRO A 220 -1.41 16.52 -16.04
N LYS A 221 -0.36 15.82 -16.47
CA LYS A 221 -0.37 15.04 -17.72
C LYS A 221 -1.06 13.69 -17.46
N PRO A 222 -1.75 13.08 -18.44
CA PRO A 222 -2.33 11.75 -18.28
C PRO A 222 -1.27 10.74 -17.79
N GLY A 223 -1.60 9.95 -16.76
CA GLY A 223 -0.69 8.96 -16.17
C GLY A 223 0.43 9.51 -15.27
N SER A 224 0.69 10.83 -15.28
CA SER A 224 1.78 11.43 -14.48
C SER A 224 1.59 11.28 -12.98
N ALA A 225 0.36 11.43 -12.47
CA ALA A 225 0.08 11.29 -11.04
C ALA A 225 0.40 9.88 -10.51
N GLY A 226 0.09 8.83 -11.30
CA GLY A 226 0.43 7.45 -10.94
C GLY A 226 1.93 7.22 -10.90
N LEU A 227 2.67 7.75 -11.90
CA LEU A 227 4.13 7.68 -11.93
C LEU A 227 4.78 8.43 -10.75
N HIS A 228 4.34 9.67 -10.47
CA HIS A 228 4.86 10.44 -9.34
C HIS A 228 4.54 9.77 -8.01
N SER A 229 3.37 9.14 -7.87
CA SER A 229 3.01 8.37 -6.67
C SER A 229 3.96 7.18 -6.49
N ALA A 230 4.15 6.37 -7.53
CA ALA A 230 5.03 5.20 -7.49
C ALA A 230 6.49 5.59 -7.18
N ALA A 231 6.99 6.65 -7.82
CA ALA A 231 8.33 7.16 -7.57
C ALA A 231 8.50 7.73 -6.15
N LEU A 232 7.51 8.47 -5.65
CA LEU A 232 7.52 9.03 -4.30
C LEU A 232 7.47 7.94 -3.23
N GLN A 233 6.62 6.92 -3.41
CA GLN A 233 6.50 5.79 -2.49
C GLN A 233 7.78 4.96 -2.47
N ALA A 234 8.35 4.64 -3.64
CA ALA A 234 9.64 3.96 -3.76
C ALA A 234 10.78 4.78 -3.11
N TRP A 235 10.80 6.10 -3.33
CA TRP A 235 11.78 6.98 -2.69
C TRP A 235 11.61 6.98 -1.17
N SER A 236 10.37 7.10 -0.69
CA SER A 236 10.07 7.12 0.74
C SER A 236 10.43 5.81 1.44
N LEU A 237 10.35 4.67 0.75
CA LEU A 237 10.91 3.39 1.24
C LEU A 237 12.43 3.49 1.41
N LEU A 238 13.15 3.97 0.41
CA LEU A 238 14.61 4.10 0.46
C LEU A 238 15.10 5.15 1.49
N VAL A 239 14.31 6.18 1.76
CA VAL A 239 14.61 7.15 2.82
C VAL A 239 14.69 6.48 4.19
N THR A 240 13.98 5.37 4.43
CA THR A 240 14.06 4.62 5.70
C THR A 240 15.42 3.97 5.94
N LEU A 241 16.26 3.85 4.91
CA LEU A 241 17.63 3.31 4.98
C LEU A 241 18.69 4.40 5.11
N CYS A 242 18.32 5.69 5.02
CA CYS A 242 19.29 6.77 5.03
C CYS A 242 19.92 6.98 6.41
N PRO A 243 21.23 7.25 6.49
CA PRO A 243 21.84 7.72 7.73
C PRO A 243 21.31 9.12 8.09
N ALA A 244 21.32 9.45 9.39
CA ALA A 244 20.80 10.70 9.93
C ALA A 244 21.30 11.96 9.18
N SER A 245 22.60 12.02 8.85
CA SER A 245 23.20 13.16 8.15
C SER A 245 22.59 13.42 6.76
N ARG A 246 22.27 12.36 6.02
CA ARG A 246 21.61 12.46 4.72
C ARG A 246 20.13 12.78 4.88
N LEU A 247 19.49 12.16 5.88
CA LEU A 247 18.08 12.36 6.17
C LEU A 247 17.75 13.83 6.45
N THR A 248 18.55 14.55 7.25
CA THR A 248 18.37 15.99 7.50
C THR A 248 18.31 16.80 6.20
N VAL A 249 19.26 16.54 5.27
CA VAL A 249 19.30 17.23 3.97
C VAL A 249 18.06 16.95 3.13
N LEU A 250 17.58 15.71 3.12
CA LEU A 250 16.38 15.33 2.38
C LEU A 250 15.12 15.96 2.99
N LEU A 251 14.99 15.97 4.32
CA LEU A 251 13.86 16.57 5.03
C LEU A 251 13.72 18.06 4.70
N ASP A 252 14.82 18.81 4.81
CA ASP A 252 14.85 20.25 4.52
C ASP A 252 14.50 20.55 3.06
N LEU A 253 14.94 19.69 2.13
CA LEU A 253 14.70 19.88 0.70
C LEU A 253 13.24 19.61 0.28
N HIS A 254 12.60 18.61 0.88
CA HIS A 254 11.37 18.02 0.36
C HIS A 254 10.11 18.41 1.12
N LEU A 255 10.13 18.59 2.44
CA LEU A 255 8.91 18.74 3.25
C LEU A 255 8.01 19.88 2.78
N SER A 256 8.56 21.07 2.58
CA SER A 256 7.79 22.25 2.14
C SER A 256 7.18 22.08 0.73
N LYS A 257 7.92 21.42 -0.17
CA LYS A 257 7.47 21.16 -1.56
C LYS A 257 6.38 20.10 -1.59
N LEU A 258 6.52 19.05 -0.77
CA LEU A 258 5.49 18.03 -0.60
C LEU A 258 4.22 18.62 0.02
N GLN A 259 4.34 19.52 1.00
CA GLN A 259 3.18 20.23 1.54
C GLN A 259 2.40 20.97 0.44
N ALA A 260 3.08 21.60 -0.53
CA ALA A 260 2.40 22.23 -1.66
C ALA A 260 1.73 21.20 -2.59
N CYS A 261 2.32 20.01 -2.78
CA CYS A 261 1.72 18.93 -3.57
C CYS A 261 0.40 18.38 -2.99
N LEU A 262 0.08 18.65 -1.72
CA LEU A 262 -1.24 18.37 -1.15
C LEU A 262 -2.38 19.13 -1.84
N GLN A 263 -2.09 20.16 -2.64
CA GLN A 263 -3.07 20.88 -3.46
C GLN A 263 -3.30 20.25 -4.85
N SER A 264 -2.66 19.13 -5.17
CA SER A 264 -2.86 18.42 -6.43
C SER A 264 -4.34 18.09 -6.67
N SER A 265 -4.76 18.00 -7.94
CA SER A 265 -6.11 17.57 -8.29
C SER A 265 -6.32 16.05 -8.13
N ASP A 266 -5.25 15.25 -8.19
CA ASP A 266 -5.30 13.79 -8.10
C ASP A 266 -5.37 13.28 -6.64
N VAL A 267 -6.37 12.43 -6.33
CA VAL A 267 -6.61 11.96 -4.96
C VAL A 267 -5.53 10.99 -4.48
N ASN A 268 -5.11 10.06 -5.33
CA ASN A 268 -4.14 9.04 -4.96
C ASN A 268 -2.76 9.67 -4.74
N TYR A 269 -2.40 10.64 -5.56
CA TYR A 269 -1.16 11.40 -5.38
C TYR A 269 -1.17 12.21 -4.08
N ARG A 270 -2.29 12.89 -3.74
CA ARG A 270 -2.41 13.56 -2.44
C ARG A 270 -2.24 12.60 -1.27
N ILE A 271 -2.85 11.42 -1.35
CA ILE A 271 -2.70 10.37 -0.34
C ILE A 271 -1.24 9.96 -0.19
N ALA A 272 -0.56 9.62 -1.29
CA ALA A 272 0.86 9.24 -1.27
C ALA A 272 1.73 10.35 -0.68
N VAL A 273 1.46 11.62 -1.02
CA VAL A 273 2.15 12.78 -0.44
C VAL A 273 1.90 12.91 1.06
N GLY A 274 0.64 12.77 1.51
CA GLY A 274 0.28 12.86 2.93
C GLY A 274 0.94 11.78 3.79
N GLU A 275 0.93 10.53 3.32
CA GLU A 275 1.62 9.41 3.98
C GLU A 275 3.14 9.63 4.01
N THR A 276 3.71 10.16 2.92
CA THR A 276 5.15 10.48 2.86
C THR A 276 5.51 11.60 3.82
N ILE A 277 4.69 12.65 3.93
CA ILE A 277 4.91 13.72 4.92
C ILE A 277 4.87 13.14 6.34
N ALA A 278 3.91 12.26 6.65
CA ALA A 278 3.82 11.65 7.97
C ALA A 278 5.06 10.81 8.30
N LEU A 279 5.57 10.03 7.35
CA LEU A 279 6.84 9.32 7.47
C LEU A 279 8.00 10.28 7.70
N LEU A 280 8.13 11.33 6.89
CA LEU A 280 9.24 12.28 7.01
C LEU A 280 9.20 13.02 8.37
N VAL A 281 8.02 13.38 8.86
CA VAL A 281 7.86 13.97 10.20
C VAL A 281 8.22 12.97 11.30
N GLU A 282 7.87 11.69 11.15
CA GLU A 282 8.31 10.63 12.07
C GLU A 282 9.84 10.51 12.10
N LEU A 283 10.46 10.42 10.93
CA LEU A 283 11.92 10.34 10.80
C LEU A 283 12.62 11.57 11.38
N ARG A 284 12.04 12.76 11.18
CA ARG A 284 12.54 14.01 11.75
C ARG A 284 12.47 14.03 13.28
N ARG A 285 11.36 13.55 13.85
CA ARG A 285 11.19 13.44 15.31
C ARG A 285 12.22 12.50 15.94
N ASN A 286 12.59 11.43 15.23
CA ASN A 286 13.66 10.51 15.68
C ASN A 286 15.06 11.17 15.68
N LEU A 287 15.22 12.34 15.05
CA LEU A 287 16.42 13.18 15.11
C LEU A 287 16.31 14.28 16.18
N ASP A 288 15.31 14.20 17.08
CA ASP A 288 14.99 15.19 18.12
C ASP A 288 14.64 16.60 17.57
N GLU A 289 14.23 16.69 16.30
CA GLU A 289 13.75 17.93 15.69
C GLU A 289 12.21 18.02 15.73
N ILE A 290 11.68 19.11 16.32
CA ILE A 290 10.24 19.36 16.42
C ILE A 290 9.75 20.11 15.17
N ASP A 291 8.81 19.51 14.43
CA ASP A 291 8.14 20.17 13.32
C ASP A 291 6.76 20.69 13.74
N ASN A 292 6.62 22.02 13.82
CA ASN A 292 5.36 22.70 14.17
C ASN A 292 4.92 23.61 13.01
N SER A 293 4.59 23.01 11.86
CA SER A 293 4.00 23.74 10.73
C SER A 293 2.47 23.88 10.90
N GLN A 294 2.04 25.04 11.39
CA GLN A 294 0.62 25.39 11.50
C GLN A 294 -0.11 25.33 10.14
N SER A 295 0.56 25.80 9.08
CA SER A 295 0.02 25.79 7.71
C SER A 295 -0.17 24.37 7.17
N LEU A 296 0.69 23.42 7.56
CA LEU A 296 0.53 22.01 7.22
C LEU A 296 -0.72 21.45 7.91
N CYS A 297 -0.89 21.73 9.20
CA CYS A 297 -2.06 21.26 9.96
C CYS A 297 -3.38 21.79 9.36
N GLU A 298 -3.44 23.05 8.93
CA GLU A 298 -4.60 23.64 8.26
C GLU A 298 -4.91 22.95 6.92
N CYS A 299 -3.87 22.69 6.12
CA CYS A 299 -4.01 21.96 4.86
C CYS A 299 -4.57 20.54 5.09
N LEU A 300 -4.02 19.81 6.06
CA LEU A 300 -4.46 18.46 6.40
C LEU A 300 -5.89 18.43 6.96
N LYS A 301 -6.28 19.41 7.79
CA LYS A 301 -7.66 19.59 8.29
C LYS A 301 -8.67 19.77 7.17
N SER A 302 -8.33 20.57 6.17
CA SER A 302 -9.16 20.74 4.96
C SER A 302 -9.35 19.42 4.22
N LEU A 303 -8.27 18.66 4.00
CA LEU A 303 -8.33 17.37 3.30
C LEU A 303 -9.05 16.26 4.09
N ALA A 304 -8.95 16.28 5.42
CA ALA A 304 -9.63 15.36 6.34
C ALA A 304 -11.16 15.56 6.40
N THR A 305 -11.63 16.74 5.99
CA THR A 305 -13.05 17.15 5.95
C THR A 305 -13.57 17.36 4.53
N ASP A 306 -12.76 17.05 3.50
CA ASP A 306 -13.07 17.34 2.09
C ASP A 306 -14.46 16.81 1.68
N SER A 307 -15.31 17.75 1.26
CA SER A 307 -16.69 17.53 0.87
C SER A 307 -16.90 17.62 -0.64
N ASN A 308 -15.86 17.88 -1.45
CA ASN A 308 -15.96 18.20 -2.87
C ASN A 308 -16.75 17.14 -3.67
N LYS A 309 -17.99 17.45 -4.04
CA LYS A 309 -18.93 16.51 -4.67
C LYS A 309 -18.55 16.06 -6.07
N HIS A 310 -17.60 16.74 -6.72
CA HIS A 310 -17.08 16.37 -8.04
C HIS A 310 -16.10 15.20 -7.98
N ARG A 311 -15.68 14.76 -6.78
CA ARG A 311 -14.84 13.56 -6.60
C ARG A 311 -15.71 12.32 -6.31
N ALA A 312 -15.24 11.16 -6.76
CA ALA A 312 -15.90 9.88 -6.47
C ALA A 312 -16.09 9.67 -4.96
N LYS A 313 -17.20 9.04 -4.59
CA LYS A 313 -17.56 8.83 -3.17
C LYS A 313 -16.52 7.98 -2.44
N ASN A 314 -16.00 6.94 -3.09
CA ASN A 314 -15.00 6.05 -2.52
C ASN A 314 -13.67 6.80 -2.28
N ASP A 315 -13.19 7.54 -3.28
CA ASP A 315 -11.95 8.32 -3.21
C ASP A 315 -11.99 9.34 -2.06
N ARG A 316 -13.11 10.06 -1.92
CA ARG A 316 -13.30 10.99 -0.79
C ARG A 316 -13.27 10.29 0.56
N ARG A 317 -13.92 9.12 0.67
CA ARG A 317 -13.93 8.35 1.93
C ARG A 317 -12.51 7.90 2.29
N LYS A 318 -11.77 7.35 1.33
CA LYS A 318 -10.38 6.92 1.49
C LYS A 318 -9.48 8.09 1.90
N GLN A 319 -9.55 9.20 1.15
CA GLN A 319 -8.80 10.41 1.45
C GLN A 319 -9.06 10.91 2.88
N ARG A 320 -10.33 11.12 3.25
CA ARG A 320 -10.64 11.64 4.59
C ARG A 320 -10.14 10.71 5.69
N SER A 321 -10.26 9.39 5.51
CA SER A 321 -9.74 8.42 6.47
C SER A 321 -8.25 8.59 6.70
N ILE A 322 -7.47 8.64 5.61
CA ILE A 322 -6.00 8.74 5.68
C ILE A 322 -5.58 10.10 6.24
N PHE A 323 -6.18 11.21 5.77
CA PHE A 323 -5.81 12.53 6.26
C PHE A 323 -6.23 12.80 7.70
N ARG A 324 -7.27 12.15 8.22
CA ARG A 324 -7.57 12.19 9.67
C ARG A 324 -6.48 11.51 10.48
N GLU A 325 -5.95 10.39 10.00
CA GLU A 325 -4.86 9.68 10.66
C GLU A 325 -3.55 10.45 10.59
N VAL A 326 -3.17 10.94 9.41
CA VAL A 326 -1.99 11.80 9.22
C VAL A 326 -2.06 13.05 10.10
N LEU A 327 -3.22 13.74 10.12
CA LEU A 327 -3.42 14.91 10.97
C LEU A 327 -3.28 14.56 12.45
N ARG A 328 -3.94 13.49 12.92
CA ARG A 328 -3.86 13.04 14.31
C ARG A 328 -2.42 12.74 14.73
N TYR A 329 -1.65 12.10 13.85
CA TYR A 329 -0.24 11.81 14.08
C TYR A 329 0.63 13.07 14.13
N ILE A 330 0.42 14.01 13.21
CA ILE A 330 1.19 15.25 13.17
C ILE A 330 0.87 16.12 14.39
N GLU A 331 -0.38 16.22 14.82
CA GLU A 331 -0.76 17.05 15.98
C GLU A 331 -0.39 16.42 17.33
N ASN A 332 -0.57 15.09 17.49
CA ASN A 332 -0.54 14.45 18.81
C ASN A 332 0.53 13.35 18.95
N ASN A 333 1.34 13.11 17.91
CA ASN A 333 2.25 11.97 17.85
C ASN A 333 1.57 10.62 18.09
N ASP A 334 0.33 10.50 17.60
CA ASP A 334 -0.58 9.40 17.88
C ASP A 334 -0.83 8.60 16.61
N PHE A 335 -0.15 7.46 16.51
CA PHE A 335 -0.29 6.49 15.43
C PHE A 335 -1.31 5.42 15.82
N THR A 336 -2.20 5.06 14.90
CA THR A 336 -3.16 3.97 15.13
C THR A 336 -2.54 2.64 14.74
N GLU A 337 -2.11 1.85 15.73
CA GLU A 337 -1.52 0.53 15.51
C GLU A 337 -2.46 -0.39 14.70
N GLU A 338 -1.92 -1.00 13.65
CA GLU A 338 -2.59 -2.00 12.84
C GLU A 338 -1.99 -3.39 13.11
N THR A 339 -2.84 -4.40 13.29
CA THR A 339 -2.41 -5.80 13.49
C THR A 339 -2.71 -6.64 12.25
N ILE A 340 -1.67 -7.19 11.62
CA ILE A 340 -1.81 -8.14 10.51
C ILE A 340 -1.58 -9.55 11.04
N ARG A 341 -2.59 -10.40 10.94
CA ARG A 341 -2.52 -11.81 11.37
C ARG A 341 -2.21 -12.72 10.19
N PHE A 342 -1.34 -13.71 10.41
CA PHE A 342 -0.97 -14.74 9.44
C PHE A 342 -0.64 -16.04 10.19
N GLY A 343 -1.27 -17.15 9.81
CA GLY A 343 -1.19 -18.38 10.58
C GLY A 343 -1.60 -18.18 12.04
N VAL A 344 -0.70 -18.53 12.96
CA VAL A 344 -0.86 -18.31 14.42
C VAL A 344 -0.15 -17.04 14.91
N GLU A 345 0.58 -16.38 14.02
CA GLU A 345 1.41 -15.21 14.32
C GLU A 345 0.71 -13.91 13.91
N LYS A 346 1.29 -12.80 14.34
CA LYS A 346 0.87 -11.46 13.96
C LYS A 346 2.06 -10.54 13.87
N VAL A 347 2.00 -9.59 12.94
CA VAL A 347 2.90 -8.44 12.89
C VAL A 347 2.11 -7.19 13.25
N TYR A 348 2.74 -6.34 14.05
CA TYR A 348 2.23 -5.03 14.41
C TYR A 348 2.82 -3.99 13.48
N ILE A 349 1.98 -3.11 12.96
CA ILE A 349 2.38 -1.91 12.26
C ILE A 349 2.06 -0.77 13.22
N ASP A 350 3.10 -0.18 13.79
CA ASP A 350 3.03 0.76 14.92
C ASP A 350 3.63 2.14 14.57
N SER A 351 4.12 2.30 13.34
CA SER A 351 4.81 3.50 12.85
C SER A 351 4.59 3.68 11.34
N TRP A 352 4.80 4.90 10.85
CA TRP A 352 4.75 5.23 9.43
C TRP A 352 5.87 4.58 8.64
N MET A 353 7.07 4.46 9.23
CA MET A 353 8.19 3.70 8.65
C MET A 353 7.78 2.25 8.42
N ARG A 354 7.31 1.57 9.47
CA ARG A 354 6.92 0.15 9.40
C ARG A 354 5.73 -0.06 8.46
N ARG A 355 4.78 0.89 8.43
CA ARG A 355 3.68 0.90 7.45
C ARG A 355 4.20 1.02 6.02
N ARG A 356 5.11 1.96 5.75
CA ARG A 356 5.63 2.17 4.39
C ARG A 356 6.37 0.95 3.87
N ILE A 357 7.18 0.31 4.72
CA ILE A 357 7.88 -0.94 4.41
C ILE A 357 6.87 -2.04 4.09
N TYR A 358 5.88 -2.27 4.98
CA TYR A 358 4.84 -3.28 4.75
C TYR A 358 4.05 -3.04 3.47
N ASP A 359 3.61 -1.81 3.21
CA ASP A 359 2.86 -1.49 2.01
C ASP A 359 3.70 -1.70 0.74
N ALA A 360 5.00 -1.40 0.76
CA ALA A 360 5.88 -1.68 -0.37
C ALA A 360 5.98 -3.18 -0.66
N PHE A 361 6.13 -4.03 0.36
CA PHE A 361 6.09 -5.49 0.21
C PHE A 361 4.72 -5.97 -0.29
N LYS A 362 3.63 -5.45 0.27
CA LYS A 362 2.26 -5.79 -0.12
C LYS A 362 1.93 -5.37 -1.55
N GLU A 363 2.49 -4.28 -2.06
CA GLU A 363 2.34 -3.85 -3.45
C GLU A 363 2.99 -4.84 -4.44
N ILE A 364 4.08 -5.51 -4.04
CA ILE A 364 4.82 -6.46 -4.88
C ILE A 364 4.32 -7.91 -4.70
N LEU A 365 4.10 -8.34 -3.45
CA LEU A 365 3.67 -9.70 -3.06
C LEU A 365 2.15 -9.87 -3.08
N GLU A 366 1.40 -8.79 -3.22
CA GLU A 366 -0.06 -8.78 -3.29
C GLU A 366 -0.72 -9.54 -2.12
N SER A 367 -1.61 -10.48 -2.45
CA SER A 367 -2.31 -11.32 -1.47
C SER A 367 -1.37 -12.31 -0.76
N GLY A 368 -0.21 -12.61 -1.33
CA GLY A 368 0.76 -13.55 -0.79
C GLY A 368 1.71 -12.98 0.26
N VAL A 369 1.67 -11.67 0.54
CA VAL A 369 2.48 -11.03 1.60
C VAL A 369 2.37 -11.74 2.95
N ARG A 370 1.18 -12.30 3.30
CA ARG A 370 0.98 -13.05 4.54
C ARG A 370 1.74 -14.38 4.56
N HIS A 371 1.82 -15.06 3.42
CA HIS A 371 2.58 -16.29 3.29
C HIS A 371 4.08 -16.00 3.42
N HIS A 372 4.55 -14.92 2.81
CA HIS A 372 5.95 -14.50 2.94
C HIS A 372 6.29 -14.03 4.36
N LEU A 373 5.42 -13.28 5.05
CA LEU A 373 5.62 -12.97 6.47
C LEU A 373 5.76 -14.24 7.33
N GLN A 374 5.09 -15.33 6.94
CA GLN A 374 5.16 -16.58 7.68
C GLN A 374 6.45 -17.36 7.40
N PHE A 375 6.92 -17.39 6.15
CA PHE A 375 7.95 -18.37 5.73
C PHE A 375 9.20 -17.78 5.08
N ASN A 376 9.18 -16.56 4.56
CA ASN A 376 10.32 -15.96 3.88
C ASN A 376 11.28 -15.33 4.91
N PRO A 377 12.54 -15.82 5.04
CA PRO A 377 13.50 -15.34 6.04
C PRO A 377 13.74 -13.83 5.98
N LEU A 378 13.94 -13.26 4.78
CA LEU A 378 14.14 -11.82 4.60
C LEU A 378 13.00 -10.99 5.20
N LEU A 379 11.74 -11.32 4.91
CA LEU A 379 10.61 -10.60 5.51
C LEU A 379 10.53 -10.82 7.02
N ARG A 380 10.85 -12.02 7.50
CA ARG A 380 10.84 -12.30 8.93
C ARG A 380 11.89 -11.49 9.68
N ASP A 381 13.06 -11.28 9.08
CA ASP A 381 14.11 -10.44 9.65
C ASP A 381 13.71 -8.96 9.64
N ILE A 382 13.22 -8.45 8.50
CA ILE A 382 12.76 -7.06 8.36
C ILE A 382 11.67 -6.72 9.40
N PHE A 383 10.75 -7.65 9.67
CA PHE A 383 9.66 -7.45 10.63
C PHE A 383 9.97 -7.99 12.04
N GLY A 384 11.15 -8.54 12.30
CA GLY A 384 11.55 -9.04 13.61
C GLY A 384 10.67 -10.19 14.12
N LEU A 385 10.28 -11.11 13.24
CA LEU A 385 9.41 -12.25 13.53
C LEU A 385 10.19 -13.49 13.99
N GLY A 386 11.53 -13.49 13.92
CA GLY A 386 12.38 -14.64 14.23
C GLY A 386 12.29 -15.74 13.15
N ALA A 387 12.77 -16.95 13.43
CA ALA A 387 12.72 -18.05 12.45
C ALA A 387 11.28 -18.51 12.14
N PRO A 388 11.00 -19.01 10.92
CA PRO A 388 9.70 -19.57 10.58
C PRO A 388 9.25 -20.65 11.57
N LEU A 389 8.00 -20.56 12.03
CA LEU A 389 7.44 -21.56 12.94
C LEU A 389 7.13 -22.86 12.19
N ILE A 390 7.83 -23.94 12.55
CA ILE A 390 7.48 -25.30 12.15
C ILE A 390 6.33 -25.75 13.04
N LEU A 391 5.10 -25.55 12.57
CA LEU A 391 3.90 -25.98 13.31
C LEU A 391 3.67 -27.46 13.10
N ASP A 392 3.88 -28.24 14.15
CA ASP A 392 3.58 -29.66 14.16
C ASP A 392 2.07 -29.90 14.00
N ALA A 393 1.67 -31.03 13.39
CA ALA A 393 0.25 -31.31 13.09
C ALA A 393 -0.65 -31.30 14.35
N THR A 394 -0.04 -31.50 15.52
CA THR A 394 -0.68 -31.44 16.84
C THR A 394 -1.14 -30.03 17.23
N ILE A 395 -0.47 -28.96 16.80
CA ILE A 395 -0.87 -27.57 17.10
C ILE A 395 -2.13 -27.17 16.30
N LYS A 396 -2.33 -27.74 15.09
CA LYS A 396 -3.60 -27.60 14.34
C LYS A 396 -4.80 -28.20 15.11
N GLY A 397 -4.55 -29.06 16.10
CA GLY A 397 -5.54 -29.64 17.01
C GLY A 397 -5.92 -28.77 18.21
N ASN A 398 -5.13 -27.75 18.56
CA ASN A 398 -5.41 -26.81 19.66
C ASN A 398 -6.39 -25.70 19.27
N LYS A 399 -7.36 -26.01 18.42
CA LYS A 399 -8.46 -25.11 18.10
C LYS A 399 -9.35 -25.01 19.35
N ILE A 400 -9.44 -23.81 19.91
CA ILE A 400 -10.47 -23.44 20.90
C ILE A 400 -11.80 -24.05 20.46
N SER A 401 -12.43 -24.82 21.34
CA SER A 401 -13.68 -25.50 21.02
C SER A 401 -14.72 -24.47 20.57
N ARG A 402 -15.62 -24.85 19.67
CA ARG A 402 -16.74 -23.97 19.25
C ARG A 402 -17.48 -23.39 20.46
N PHE A 403 -17.61 -24.19 21.53
CA PHE A 403 -18.22 -23.77 22.78
C PHE A 403 -17.40 -22.68 23.50
N GLU A 404 -16.09 -22.86 23.62
CA GLU A 404 -15.19 -21.90 24.26
C GLU A 404 -15.12 -20.59 23.47
N LYS A 405 -15.05 -20.65 22.12
CA LYS A 405 -15.09 -19.48 21.25
C LYS A 405 -16.41 -18.72 21.44
N HIS A 406 -17.53 -19.44 21.51
CA HIS A 406 -18.85 -18.84 21.78
C HIS A 406 -18.91 -18.19 23.18
N LEU A 407 -18.39 -18.86 24.21
CA LEU A 407 -18.38 -18.34 25.58
C LEU A 407 -17.52 -17.08 25.69
N PHE A 408 -16.32 -17.09 25.10
CA PHE A 408 -15.42 -15.94 25.05
C PHE A 408 -16.06 -14.75 24.32
N ASN A 409 -16.63 -14.99 23.13
CA ASN A 409 -17.31 -13.97 22.35
C ASN A 409 -18.55 -13.42 23.07
N SER A 410 -19.31 -14.27 23.75
CA SER A 410 -20.47 -13.88 24.56
C SER A 410 -20.06 -13.02 25.76
N ALA A 411 -19.00 -13.40 26.46
CA ALA A 411 -18.43 -12.60 27.56
C ALA A 411 -17.93 -11.23 27.06
N ALA A 412 -17.19 -11.20 25.94
CA ALA A 412 -16.71 -9.96 25.32
C ALA A 412 -17.87 -9.08 24.83
N PHE A 413 -18.93 -9.67 24.26
CA PHE A 413 -20.14 -8.95 23.86
C PHE A 413 -20.87 -8.36 25.07
N LYS A 414 -21.07 -9.14 26.14
CA LYS A 414 -21.70 -8.67 27.38
C LYS A 414 -20.91 -7.53 28.02
N ALA A 415 -19.58 -7.64 28.05
CA ALA A 415 -18.70 -6.58 28.56
C ALA A 415 -18.83 -5.29 27.72
N ARG A 416 -18.76 -5.39 26.38
CA ARG A 416 -18.95 -4.24 25.47
C ARG A 416 -20.33 -3.60 25.64
N THR A 417 -21.39 -4.39 25.72
CA THR A 417 -22.76 -3.90 25.93
C THR A 417 -22.89 -3.18 27.27
N LYS A 418 -22.37 -3.75 28.36
CA LYS A 418 -22.37 -3.11 29.69
C LYS A 418 -21.61 -1.78 29.68
N GLN A 419 -20.48 -1.71 28.97
CA GLN A 419 -19.70 -0.47 28.86
C GLN A 419 -20.40 0.58 28.01
N ARG A 420 -20.97 0.21 26.85
CA ARG A 420 -21.71 1.13 25.98
C ARG A 420 -23.00 1.65 26.63
N ASN A 421 -23.73 0.83 27.39
CA ASN A 421 -24.95 1.25 28.07
C ASN A 421 -24.72 2.42 29.04
N LYS A 422 -23.52 2.57 29.62
CA LYS A 422 -23.19 3.72 30.48
C LYS A 422 -23.21 5.06 29.74
N VAL A 423 -23.06 5.04 28.43
CA VAL A 423 -22.91 6.24 27.58
C VAL A 423 -24.04 6.37 26.55
N ARG A 424 -24.93 5.37 26.49
CA ARG A 424 -25.99 5.25 25.48
C ARG A 424 -27.09 6.30 25.67
N ASP A 425 -27.36 6.68 26.92
CA ASP A 425 -28.37 7.67 27.27
C ASP A 425 -27.87 9.11 27.15
N LYS A 426 -26.65 9.34 26.64
CA LYS A 426 -26.05 10.68 26.47
C LYS A 426 -26.87 11.61 25.56
N ARG A 427 -27.74 11.06 24.70
CA ARG A 427 -28.68 11.82 23.86
C ARG A 427 -30.14 11.40 24.08
N ALA A 428 -30.44 10.79 25.23
CA ALA A 428 -31.83 10.54 25.59
C ALA A 428 -32.49 11.88 25.92
N ASP A 429 -33.61 12.20 25.27
CA ASP A 429 -34.48 13.30 25.68
C ASP A 429 -35.17 12.89 26.99
N VAL A 430 -34.44 13.03 28.10
CA VAL A 430 -34.98 12.83 29.45
C VAL A 430 -35.75 14.08 29.81
N MET A 431 -37.08 14.02 29.74
CA MET A 431 -38.00 15.05 30.24
C MET A 431 -38.07 15.05 31.77
#